data_AF-A0A821JGL1-F1
#
_entry.id   AF-A0A821JGL1-F1
#
_cell.length_a   1.000
_cell.length_b   1.000
_cell.length_c   1.000
_cell.angle_alpha   90.00
_cell.angle_beta   90.00
_cell.angle_gamma   90.00
#
_symmetry.space_group_name_H-M   'P 1'
#
loop_
_entity.id
_entity.type
_entity.pdbx_description
1 polymer ?
#
loop_
_entity_poly.entity_id
_entity_poly.type
_entity_poly.pdbx_seq_one_letter_code
_entity_poly.pdbx_strand_id
1 'polypeptide(L)'
;MDIQYVYTKKRNQLGRPTNFTDRSADTLAEIIPNLNLLQEFIYRDPVEIGTQNTIQLSEHEVNSIRYSTESKGINHTEGGWPKDVNIQEQDQINRFRKKIEKDEFYLNSLYRLIRDLEMDIKQNNAIDIHQTYFQKKFDDYDEPFTVKTANLYSYNSNINQMVNHISWQPDGQRKIAVSYCNFDYSPAIMSKIDSLVWDIQYPNKPELILKPNSSLSSVEFNQKDAQQILAGCLNGQVCIFDLRKGNTPVEQSSIEFSHRETVRNALWLQSKTGTEFFSAAVDGNIYWWDTKKMNKPVDKLVFDLEKKERSQYASAITKLEYDSRIPTKFMVGTEAGRIILCAHKAKTDGERINVIYPGHSGPIYSIQRHPFFHKIFLSIGDWTLRIWSEEIRDDYIFCTKPNKYYLTDAQWCPGRPGVFVSSTTEGSIHIWDLLFKTDQPALTVKLSEEPISCLSFQEQGRYMALGTKNGNVTLMELSDSLCTLDRNEKQLVATMFDRETRRTHLLETRSRFKHDTQTRTITERYEEELNEEHRQSTEQYWSIINKEKKKLQDYFKQFEQELN
;
A
#
# COMPACT_ATOMS: atom_id res chain seq x y z
N MET A 1 -5.14 87.89 -12.50
CA MET A 1 -3.65 87.92 -12.40
C MET A 1 -3.39 88.82 -11.21
N ASP A 2 -3.38 88.19 -10.04
CA ASP A 2 -3.81 88.89 -8.84
C ASP A 2 -2.60 89.48 -8.13
N ILE A 3 -2.55 90.81 -8.16
CA ILE A 3 -1.56 91.61 -7.45
C ILE A 3 -1.84 91.46 -5.95
N GLN A 4 -1.21 90.49 -5.30
CA GLN A 4 -1.27 90.35 -3.84
C GLN A 4 -0.18 91.21 -3.18
N TYR A 5 -0.62 92.28 -2.50
CA TYR A 5 0.21 92.99 -1.52
C TYR A 5 0.14 92.25 -0.17
N VAL A 6 1.29 91.81 0.35
CA VAL A 6 1.38 91.11 1.64
C VAL A 6 1.91 92.07 2.71
N TYR A 7 1.13 92.30 3.77
CA TYR A 7 1.55 93.05 4.95
C TYR A 7 1.93 92.10 6.09
N THR A 8 3.19 92.10 6.52
CA THR A 8 3.66 91.30 7.68
C THR A 8 3.98 92.19 8.87
N LYS A 9 3.46 91.86 10.06
CA LYS A 9 3.76 92.56 11.33
C LYS A 9 4.26 91.56 12.38
N LYS A 10 5.27 91.93 13.18
CA LYS A 10 5.81 91.07 14.25
C LYS A 10 4.81 90.93 15.41
N ARG A 11 4.73 89.74 16.02
CA ARG A 11 3.78 89.42 17.10
C ARG A 11 3.88 90.35 18.32
N ASN A 12 5.07 90.84 18.65
CA ASN A 12 5.30 91.79 19.75
C ASN A 12 4.71 93.20 19.49
N GLN A 13 4.28 93.50 18.27
CA GLN A 13 3.70 94.78 17.87
C GLN A 13 2.18 94.71 17.68
N LEU A 14 1.58 93.53 17.89
CA LEU A 14 0.12 93.34 17.94
C LEU A 14 -0.38 93.75 19.33
N GLY A 15 -1.38 94.63 19.40
CA GLY A 15 -1.99 95.07 20.66
C GLY A 15 -1.46 96.37 21.28
N ARG A 16 -0.62 97.16 20.57
CA ARG A 16 -0.33 98.55 21.00
C ARG A 16 -1.61 99.40 20.85
N PRO A 17 -1.96 100.28 21.82
CA PRO A 17 -3.11 101.16 21.69
C PRO A 17 -2.94 102.11 20.50
N THR A 18 -3.93 102.13 19.60
CA THR A 18 -4.01 103.03 18.44
C THR A 18 -4.80 104.28 18.80
N ASN A 19 -4.19 105.46 18.66
CA ASN A 19 -4.88 106.75 18.86
C ASN A 19 -5.68 107.11 17.60
N PHE A 20 -6.99 106.87 17.61
CA PHE A 20 -7.89 107.34 16.56
C PHE A 20 -8.41 108.75 16.88
N THR A 21 -8.51 109.62 15.87
CA THR A 21 -9.18 110.93 15.94
C THR A 21 -10.13 111.09 14.77
N ASP A 22 -11.31 111.67 15.00
CA ASP A 22 -12.33 111.86 13.96
C ASP A 22 -11.88 112.89 12.92
N ARG A 23 -12.05 112.56 11.63
CA ARG A 23 -11.75 113.43 10.47
C ARG A 23 -12.93 113.38 9.48
N SER A 24 -13.33 114.52 8.92
CA SER A 24 -14.42 114.60 7.93
C SER A 24 -14.04 114.00 6.57
N ALA A 25 -15.02 113.45 5.85
CA ALA A 25 -14.82 112.70 4.60
C ALA A 25 -14.31 113.58 3.43
N ASP A 26 -13.30 113.07 2.70
CA ASP A 26 -12.77 113.65 1.46
C ASP A 26 -13.13 112.73 0.27
N THR A 27 -13.58 113.30 -0.85
CA THR A 27 -13.90 112.54 -2.07
C THR A 27 -12.61 112.31 -2.86
N LEU A 28 -12.09 111.07 -2.86
CA LEU A 28 -10.74 110.74 -3.36
C LEU A 28 -10.63 110.59 -4.89
N ALA A 29 -11.71 110.30 -5.61
CA ALA A 29 -11.70 110.21 -7.06
C ALA A 29 -13.12 110.28 -7.67
N GLU A 30 -13.23 110.89 -8.84
CA GLU A 30 -14.41 110.90 -9.72
C GLU A 30 -14.01 110.27 -11.07
N ILE A 31 -14.78 109.30 -11.57
CA ILE A 31 -14.44 108.53 -12.79
C ILE A 31 -15.45 108.83 -13.89
N ILE A 32 -14.96 109.33 -15.04
CA ILE A 32 -15.75 109.75 -16.20
C ILE A 32 -15.79 108.61 -17.25
N PRO A 33 -16.93 108.31 -17.90
CA PRO A 33 -17.04 107.18 -18.85
C PRO A 33 -16.18 107.35 -20.10
N ASN A 34 -15.61 106.23 -20.58
CA ASN A 34 -14.67 106.20 -21.71
C ASN A 34 -15.40 105.92 -23.04
N LEU A 35 -15.21 106.81 -24.02
CA LEU A 35 -15.92 106.79 -25.31
C LEU A 35 -15.58 105.58 -26.19
N ASN A 36 -14.39 105.00 -26.08
CA ASN A 36 -13.99 103.85 -26.90
C ASN A 36 -14.73 102.56 -26.54
N LEU A 37 -15.09 102.37 -25.26
CA LEU A 37 -15.88 101.21 -24.82
C LEU A 37 -17.36 101.32 -25.25
N LEU A 38 -17.80 102.52 -25.64
CA LEU A 38 -19.15 102.76 -26.15
C LEU A 38 -19.34 102.19 -27.57
N GLN A 39 -18.26 102.03 -28.34
CA GLN A 39 -18.30 101.44 -29.69
C GLN A 39 -18.39 99.90 -29.68
N GLU A 40 -18.04 99.25 -28.58
CA GLU A 40 -18.16 97.79 -28.41
C GLU A 40 -19.49 97.36 -27.76
N PHE A 41 -20.46 98.28 -27.72
CA PHE A 41 -21.80 98.02 -27.19
C PHE A 41 -22.62 97.12 -28.13
N ILE A 42 -23.19 96.03 -27.60
CA ILE A 42 -24.05 95.11 -28.33
C ILE A 42 -25.33 94.90 -27.53
N TYR A 43 -26.49 95.02 -28.18
CA TYR A 43 -27.79 94.80 -27.54
C TYR A 43 -28.01 93.30 -27.31
N ARG A 44 -28.17 92.86 -26.06
CA ARG A 44 -28.55 91.49 -25.70
C ARG A 44 -29.97 91.47 -25.12
N ASP A 45 -30.84 90.66 -25.73
CA ASP A 45 -32.18 90.32 -25.21
C ASP A 45 -32.08 89.30 -24.06
N PRO A 46 -33.10 89.19 -23.19
CA PRO A 46 -32.92 89.21 -21.74
C PRO A 46 -32.34 87.90 -21.19
N VAL A 47 -31.25 88.04 -20.44
CA VAL A 47 -30.78 87.01 -19.52
C VAL A 47 -30.56 87.68 -18.16
N GLU A 48 -31.20 87.14 -17.14
CA GLU A 48 -31.01 87.54 -15.75
C GLU A 48 -29.53 87.44 -15.38
N ILE A 49 -28.88 88.58 -15.11
CA ILE A 49 -27.54 88.61 -14.55
C ILE A 49 -27.67 89.24 -13.16
N GLY A 50 -27.49 88.40 -12.15
CA GLY A 50 -27.56 88.79 -10.75
C GLY A 50 -26.44 89.77 -10.39
N THR A 51 -26.80 90.94 -9.87
CA THR A 51 -25.87 91.87 -9.24
C THR A 51 -25.64 91.44 -7.80
N GLN A 52 -24.39 91.15 -7.42
CA GLN A 52 -24.05 90.79 -6.06
C GLN A 52 -23.80 92.05 -5.22
N ASN A 53 -24.80 92.41 -4.39
CA ASN A 53 -24.70 93.49 -3.40
C ASN A 53 -24.22 92.93 -2.05
N THR A 54 -23.06 92.29 -2.03
CA THR A 54 -22.43 91.78 -0.80
C THR A 54 -20.98 92.22 -0.75
N ILE A 55 -20.52 92.58 0.46
CA ILE A 55 -19.15 93.06 0.70
C ILE A 55 -18.13 92.07 0.14
N GLN A 56 -17.22 92.56 -0.69
CA GLN A 56 -16.14 91.77 -1.26
C GLN A 56 -15.08 91.54 -0.16
N LEU A 57 -14.94 90.29 0.30
CA LEU A 57 -13.97 89.90 1.31
C LEU A 57 -12.76 89.27 0.63
N SER A 58 -11.54 89.61 1.06
CA SER A 58 -10.32 88.92 0.62
C SER A 58 -10.09 87.69 1.48
N GLU A 59 -9.96 86.52 0.84
CA GLU A 59 -9.62 85.29 1.54
C GLU A 59 -8.11 85.22 1.79
N HIS A 60 -7.73 84.88 3.02
CA HIS A 60 -6.34 84.62 3.41
C HIS A 60 -6.26 83.22 3.99
N GLU A 61 -5.60 82.31 3.27
CA GLU A 61 -5.33 80.97 3.79
C GLU A 61 -4.03 80.98 4.60
N VAL A 62 -4.14 80.68 5.90
CA VAL A 62 -2.99 80.46 6.79
C VAL A 62 -3.03 79.02 7.24
N ASN A 63 -2.09 78.20 6.73
CA ASN A 63 -1.98 76.81 7.13
C ASN A 63 -0.77 76.64 8.06
N SER A 64 -1.00 76.44 9.35
CA SER A 64 0.05 76.11 10.32
C SER A 64 0.08 74.60 10.53
N ILE A 65 1.26 73.99 10.41
CA ILE A 65 1.43 72.56 10.72
C ILE A 65 1.18 72.39 12.22
N ARG A 66 0.25 71.51 12.59
CA ARG A 66 -0.12 71.25 13.99
C ARG A 66 1.03 70.51 14.68
N TYR A 67 1.75 71.18 15.56
CA TYR A 67 2.78 70.55 16.39
C TYR A 67 2.12 69.79 17.56
N SER A 68 2.34 68.48 17.65
CA SER A 68 1.85 67.66 18.76
C SER A 68 2.81 67.73 19.94
N THR A 69 2.47 68.49 20.99
CA THR A 69 3.10 68.38 22.31
C THR A 69 2.40 67.33 23.15
N GLU A 70 3.14 66.37 23.68
CA GLU A 70 2.67 65.49 24.76
C GLU A 70 3.27 65.95 26.10
N SER A 71 2.43 66.11 27.13
CA SER A 71 2.88 66.27 28.51
C SER A 71 3.00 64.90 29.15
N LYS A 72 4.23 64.47 29.48
CA LYS A 72 4.48 63.22 30.20
C LYS A 72 4.78 63.52 31.66
N GLY A 73 3.88 63.11 32.55
CA GLY A 73 4.13 63.03 33.99
C GLY A 73 4.55 61.60 34.37
N ILE A 74 5.45 61.46 35.34
CA ILE A 74 5.82 60.15 35.90
C ILE A 74 4.96 59.91 37.14
N ASN A 75 4.06 58.93 37.09
CA ASN A 75 3.42 58.38 38.28
C ASN A 75 4.30 57.24 38.81
N HIS A 76 4.98 57.46 39.95
CA HIS A 76 5.62 56.36 40.68
C HIS A 76 4.51 55.52 41.34
N THR A 77 4.18 54.37 40.75
CA THR A 77 3.23 53.39 41.30
C THR A 77 3.97 52.25 41.99
N GLU A 78 4.80 52.57 42.98
CA GLU A 78 5.47 51.58 43.82
C GLU A 78 4.97 51.68 45.27
N GLY A 79 4.12 50.73 45.66
CA GLY A 79 3.71 50.49 47.05
C GLY A 79 2.41 51.16 47.49
N GLY A 80 1.43 50.34 47.86
CA GLY A 80 0.17 50.76 48.51
C GLY A 80 0.32 51.06 50.01
N TRP A 81 1.51 51.47 50.45
CA TRP A 81 1.74 51.86 51.83
C TRP A 81 1.09 53.23 52.09
N PRO A 82 0.59 53.49 53.32
CA PRO A 82 0.08 54.81 53.66
C PRO A 82 1.16 55.88 53.48
N LYS A 83 0.75 57.12 53.18
CA LYS A 83 1.64 58.25 52.86
C LYS A 83 2.75 58.51 53.89
N ASP A 84 2.51 58.13 55.15
CA ASP A 84 3.42 58.40 56.28
C ASP A 84 4.47 57.29 56.50
N VAL A 85 4.43 56.20 55.74
CA VAL A 85 5.38 55.07 55.87
C VAL A 85 6.36 55.10 54.71
N ASN A 86 7.63 55.39 55.02
CA ASN A 86 8.69 55.33 54.03
C ASN A 86 9.09 53.88 53.74
N ILE A 87 8.90 53.45 52.50
CA ILE A 87 9.18 52.07 52.03
C ILE A 87 10.68 51.76 52.06
N GLN A 88 11.55 52.78 51.96
CA GLN A 88 13.00 52.60 52.00
C GLN A 88 13.51 52.23 53.41
N GLU A 89 12.73 52.54 54.45
CA GLU A 89 13.06 52.22 55.83
C GLU A 89 12.31 50.97 56.31
N GLN A 90 13.02 49.83 56.34
CA GLN A 90 12.45 48.55 56.76
C GLN A 90 11.85 48.58 58.19
N ASP A 91 12.42 49.41 59.07
CA ASP A 91 11.92 49.59 60.43
C ASP A 91 10.53 50.23 60.47
N GLN A 92 10.24 51.17 59.57
CA GLN A 92 8.93 51.79 59.48
C GLN A 92 7.88 50.80 58.96
N ILE A 93 8.23 50.00 57.95
CA ILE A 93 7.38 48.91 57.43
C ILE A 93 7.04 47.91 58.56
N ASN A 94 8.05 47.46 59.31
CA ASN A 94 7.86 46.49 60.38
C ASN A 94 7.04 47.07 61.55
N ARG A 95 7.22 48.34 61.88
CA ARG A 95 6.40 49.03 62.90
C ARG A 95 4.94 49.12 62.45
N PHE A 96 4.71 49.47 61.18
CA PHE A 96 3.35 49.57 60.64
C PHE A 96 2.65 48.21 60.58
N ARG A 97 3.34 47.15 60.11
CA ARG A 97 2.80 45.77 60.16
C ARG A 97 2.45 45.34 61.57
N LYS A 98 3.37 45.52 62.53
CA LYS A 98 3.11 45.22 63.94
C LYS A 98 1.96 46.03 64.52
N LYS A 99 1.72 47.26 64.03
CA LYS A 99 0.58 48.08 64.45
C LYS A 99 -0.74 47.46 63.96
N ILE A 100 -0.80 47.01 62.70
CA ILE A 100 -1.98 46.34 62.15
C ILE A 100 -2.20 44.96 62.80
N GLU A 101 -1.14 44.18 62.97
CA GLU A 101 -1.24 42.84 63.58
C GLU A 101 -1.72 42.87 65.03
N LYS A 102 -1.47 43.98 65.75
CA LYS A 102 -1.97 44.22 67.11
C LYS A 102 -3.41 44.73 67.16
N ASP A 103 -3.99 45.12 66.03
CA ASP A 103 -5.38 45.56 65.98
C ASP A 103 -6.30 44.36 66.28
N GLU A 104 -7.20 44.51 67.25
CA GLU A 104 -8.13 43.43 67.63
C GLU A 104 -9.04 43.03 66.46
N PHE A 105 -9.38 43.99 65.60
CA PHE A 105 -10.20 43.70 64.41
C PHE A 105 -9.47 42.84 63.38
N TYR A 106 -8.14 42.94 63.30
CA TYR A 106 -7.32 42.14 62.37
C TYR A 106 -7.38 40.66 62.74
N LEU A 107 -7.11 40.33 64.01
CA LEU A 107 -7.16 38.94 64.49
C LEU A 107 -8.56 38.34 64.37
N ASN A 108 -9.60 39.09 64.73
CA ASN A 108 -10.98 38.63 64.62
C ASN A 108 -11.39 38.35 63.17
N SER A 109 -10.97 39.19 62.22
CA SER A 109 -11.23 39.00 60.80
C SER A 109 -10.43 37.81 60.23
N LEU A 110 -9.18 37.67 60.65
CA LEU A 110 -8.31 36.56 60.26
C LEU A 110 -8.90 35.21 60.70
N TYR A 111 -9.29 35.07 61.97
CA TYR A 111 -9.88 33.82 62.48
C TYR A 111 -11.19 33.47 61.77
N ARG A 112 -12.00 34.46 61.43
CA ARG A 112 -13.23 34.24 60.65
C ARG A 112 -12.91 33.71 59.25
N LEU A 113 -11.97 34.32 58.53
CA LEU A 113 -11.58 33.89 57.19
C LEU A 113 -10.87 32.54 57.20
N ILE A 114 -10.04 32.24 58.21
CA ILE A 114 -9.38 30.94 58.35
C ILE A 114 -10.42 29.83 58.48
N ARG A 115 -11.48 30.06 59.27
CA ARG A 115 -12.55 29.07 59.44
C ARG A 115 -13.25 28.76 58.11
N ASP A 116 -13.53 29.79 57.32
CA ASP A 116 -14.20 29.64 56.02
C ASP A 116 -13.24 28.96 55.01
N LEU A 117 -11.96 29.35 54.98
CA LEU A 117 -10.92 28.72 54.14
C LEU A 117 -10.67 27.25 54.51
N GLU A 118 -10.67 26.90 55.81
CA GLU A 118 -10.47 25.54 56.28
C GLU A 118 -11.58 24.61 55.78
N MET A 119 -12.82 25.11 55.71
CA MET A 119 -13.94 24.39 55.13
C MET A 119 -13.71 24.10 53.64
N ASP A 120 -13.30 25.10 52.86
CA ASP A 120 -13.04 24.94 51.42
C ASP A 120 -11.90 23.96 51.14
N ILE A 121 -10.83 23.99 51.94
CA ILE A 121 -9.70 23.05 51.83
C ILE A 121 -10.16 21.62 52.14
N LYS A 122 -10.94 21.43 53.21
CA LYS A 122 -11.50 20.11 53.56
C LYS A 122 -12.43 19.59 52.48
N GLN A 123 -13.21 20.46 51.84
CA GLN A 123 -14.10 20.11 50.74
C GLN A 123 -13.33 19.65 49.50
N ASN A 124 -12.28 20.39 49.10
CA ASN A 124 -11.44 20.01 47.96
C ASN A 124 -10.70 18.68 48.20
N ASN A 125 -10.30 18.41 49.45
CA ASN A 125 -9.66 17.14 49.81
C ASN A 125 -10.65 15.97 49.93
N ALA A 126 -11.95 16.23 50.10
CA ALA A 126 -12.94 15.16 50.26
C ALA A 126 -13.15 14.39 48.95
N ILE A 127 -13.22 15.09 47.83
CA ILE A 127 -13.36 14.50 46.48
C ILE A 127 -12.61 15.38 45.48
N ASP A 128 -11.69 14.77 44.73
CA ASP A 128 -11.04 15.43 43.60
C ASP A 128 -12.00 15.53 42.41
N ILE A 129 -12.68 16.67 42.28
CA ILE A 129 -13.61 16.96 41.18
C ILE A 129 -12.92 17.03 39.81
N HIS A 130 -11.58 17.11 39.78
CA HIS A 130 -10.81 17.20 38.54
C HIS A 130 -10.26 15.84 38.08
N GLN A 131 -10.45 14.77 38.88
CA GLN A 131 -10.07 13.42 38.47
C GLN A 131 -10.97 12.94 37.33
N THR A 132 -10.40 12.76 36.14
CA THR A 132 -11.11 12.14 35.01
C THR A 132 -10.93 10.62 35.06
N TYR A 133 -11.98 9.91 35.44
CA TYR A 133 -11.98 8.44 35.40
C TYR A 133 -11.92 7.92 33.95
N PHE A 134 -11.26 6.77 33.75
CA PHE A 134 -11.13 6.08 32.45
C PHE A 134 -10.33 6.80 31.34
N GLN A 135 -9.25 7.52 31.69
CA GLN A 135 -8.35 8.10 30.66
C GLN A 135 -7.69 7.05 29.75
N LYS A 136 -7.46 5.83 30.26
CA LYS A 136 -7.05 4.70 29.42
C LYS A 136 -8.33 4.03 28.90
N LYS A 137 -8.47 4.01 27.57
CA LYS A 137 -9.51 3.23 26.90
C LYS A 137 -9.44 1.79 27.40
N PHE A 138 -10.61 1.20 27.63
CA PHE A 138 -10.74 -0.24 27.88
C PHE A 138 -10.10 -0.98 26.71
N ASP A 139 -9.39 -2.07 26.98
CA ASP A 139 -8.99 -3.01 25.95
C ASP A 139 -10.29 -3.46 25.25
N ASP A 140 -10.39 -3.19 23.94
CA ASP A 140 -11.55 -3.58 23.16
C ASP A 140 -11.77 -5.09 23.35
N TYR A 141 -12.98 -5.49 23.74
CA TYR A 141 -13.33 -6.91 23.87
C TYR A 141 -12.96 -7.63 22.57
N ASP A 142 -12.32 -8.79 22.67
CA ASP A 142 -11.97 -9.64 21.52
C ASP A 142 -13.24 -9.92 20.68
N GLU A 143 -13.44 -9.14 19.62
CA GLU A 143 -14.54 -9.39 18.69
C GLU A 143 -14.26 -10.73 18.00
N PRO A 144 -15.24 -11.66 17.98
CA PRO A 144 -15.06 -12.93 17.30
C PRO A 144 -14.80 -12.68 15.81
N PHE A 145 -13.94 -13.50 15.22
CA PHE A 145 -13.71 -13.47 13.77
C PHE A 145 -15.03 -13.72 13.04
N THR A 146 -15.48 -12.75 12.26
CA THR A 146 -16.71 -12.86 11.47
C THR A 146 -16.46 -12.42 10.03
N VAL A 147 -17.25 -13.00 9.13
CA VAL A 147 -17.25 -12.67 7.71
C VAL A 147 -18.68 -12.42 7.30
N LYS A 148 -18.91 -11.33 6.57
CA LYS A 148 -20.24 -10.97 6.07
C LYS A 148 -20.21 -10.97 4.55
N THR A 149 -21.25 -11.51 3.93
CA THR A 149 -21.47 -11.33 2.49
C THR A 149 -22.02 -9.92 2.28
N ALA A 150 -21.23 -9.04 1.67
CA ALA A 150 -21.61 -7.67 1.39
C ALA A 150 -22.53 -7.61 0.15
N ASN A 151 -22.09 -8.18 -0.97
CA ASN A 151 -22.84 -8.16 -2.23
C ASN A 151 -22.68 -9.49 -3.00
N LEU A 152 -23.67 -9.80 -3.83
CA LEU A 152 -23.62 -10.90 -4.79
C LEU A 152 -23.81 -10.33 -6.19
N TYR A 153 -22.82 -10.51 -7.05
CA TYR A 153 -22.88 -10.15 -8.47
C TYR A 153 -23.19 -11.41 -9.28
N SER A 154 -24.39 -11.44 -9.84
CA SER A 154 -24.82 -12.50 -10.75
C SER A 154 -25.25 -11.89 -12.07
N TYR A 155 -24.82 -12.51 -13.16
CA TYR A 155 -25.25 -12.14 -14.50
C TYR A 155 -25.99 -13.31 -15.11
N ASN A 156 -27.30 -13.13 -15.32
CA ASN A 156 -28.14 -14.13 -15.95
C ASN A 156 -27.83 -14.21 -17.44
N SER A 157 -26.83 -15.02 -17.78
CA SER A 157 -26.62 -15.49 -19.13
C SER A 157 -27.23 -16.89 -19.29
N ASN A 158 -27.67 -17.24 -20.49
CA ASN A 158 -28.25 -18.56 -20.77
C ASN A 158 -27.21 -19.71 -20.75
N ILE A 159 -25.95 -19.39 -20.46
CA ILE A 159 -24.79 -20.28 -20.58
C ILE A 159 -24.15 -20.33 -19.21
N ASN A 160 -23.81 -21.53 -18.72
CA ASN A 160 -23.05 -21.62 -17.48
C ASN A 160 -21.65 -21.03 -17.72
N GLN A 161 -21.26 -20.02 -16.95
CA GLN A 161 -20.02 -19.27 -17.16
C GLN A 161 -19.18 -19.37 -15.89
N MET A 162 -18.08 -20.11 -15.90
CA MET A 162 -17.17 -20.18 -14.76
C MET A 162 -16.34 -18.91 -14.63
N VAL A 163 -16.29 -18.34 -13.42
CA VAL A 163 -15.34 -17.28 -13.10
C VAL A 163 -13.94 -17.91 -13.05
N ASN A 164 -12.93 -17.28 -13.67
CA ASN A 164 -11.56 -17.80 -13.62
C ASN A 164 -10.55 -16.83 -12.99
N HIS A 165 -10.79 -15.52 -13.10
CA HIS A 165 -9.91 -14.50 -12.54
C HIS A 165 -10.71 -13.25 -12.17
N ILE A 166 -10.31 -12.61 -11.08
CA ILE A 166 -10.88 -11.37 -10.58
C ILE A 166 -9.74 -10.39 -10.31
N SER A 167 -9.81 -9.21 -10.89
CA SER A 167 -8.83 -8.15 -10.68
C SER A 167 -9.51 -6.87 -10.20
N TRP A 168 -8.89 -6.23 -9.21
CA TRP A 168 -9.39 -5.00 -8.60
C TRP A 168 -8.82 -3.78 -9.30
N GLN A 169 -9.65 -2.75 -9.44
CA GLN A 169 -9.18 -1.45 -9.92
C GLN A 169 -8.19 -0.85 -8.90
N PRO A 170 -6.95 -0.46 -9.29
CA PRO A 170 -5.95 0.06 -8.36
C PRO A 170 -6.34 1.38 -7.70
N ASP A 171 -6.96 2.29 -8.48
CA ASP A 171 -7.37 3.62 -8.02
C ASP A 171 -8.83 3.62 -7.54
N GLY A 172 -9.04 3.98 -6.27
CA GLY A 172 -10.35 4.02 -5.62
C GLY A 172 -11.04 2.66 -5.38
N GLN A 173 -10.54 1.57 -5.97
CA GLN A 173 -11.02 0.18 -5.79
C GLN A 173 -12.52 0.03 -5.87
N ARG A 174 -13.16 0.85 -6.69
CA ARG A 174 -14.61 0.86 -6.84
C ARG A 174 -15.09 -0.23 -7.81
N LYS A 175 -14.23 -0.69 -8.70
CA LYS A 175 -14.56 -1.64 -9.75
C LYS A 175 -13.78 -2.94 -9.63
N ILE A 176 -14.43 -4.02 -10.03
CA ILE A 176 -13.83 -5.33 -10.19
C ILE A 176 -14.04 -5.82 -11.63
N ALA A 177 -12.97 -6.31 -12.26
CA ALA A 177 -13.02 -6.95 -13.56
C ALA A 177 -13.01 -8.46 -13.35
N VAL A 178 -13.94 -9.14 -14.02
CA VAL A 178 -14.20 -10.57 -13.83
C VAL A 178 -14.09 -11.26 -15.18
N SER A 179 -13.18 -12.23 -15.28
CA SER A 179 -13.02 -13.04 -16.48
C SER A 179 -13.83 -14.32 -16.38
N TYR A 180 -14.62 -14.59 -17.41
CA TYR A 180 -15.45 -15.79 -17.49
C TYR A 180 -14.93 -16.71 -18.59
N CYS A 181 -14.60 -17.94 -18.23
CA CYS A 181 -14.07 -18.94 -19.15
C CYS A 181 -14.36 -20.35 -18.66
N ASN A 182 -14.79 -21.22 -19.58
CA ASN A 182 -14.97 -22.63 -19.31
C ASN A 182 -13.82 -23.41 -19.97
N PHE A 183 -13.18 -24.30 -19.20
CA PHE A 183 -12.14 -25.20 -19.72
C PHE A 183 -12.68 -26.56 -20.17
N ASP A 184 -13.98 -26.80 -19.97
CA ASP A 184 -14.62 -28.05 -20.37
C ASP A 184 -14.76 -28.08 -21.91
N TYR A 185 -14.06 -29.02 -22.56
CA TYR A 185 -14.04 -29.22 -24.01
C TYR A 185 -15.34 -29.83 -24.55
N SER A 186 -16.48 -29.21 -24.26
CA SER A 186 -17.76 -29.55 -24.89
C SER A 186 -18.05 -28.58 -26.03
N PRO A 187 -18.37 -29.05 -27.26
CA PRO A 187 -18.62 -28.19 -28.40
C PRO A 187 -19.83 -27.25 -28.22
N ALA A 188 -20.77 -27.57 -27.33
CA ALA A 188 -21.88 -26.69 -26.97
C ALA A 188 -21.45 -25.50 -26.08
N ILE A 189 -20.26 -25.56 -25.48
CA ILE A 189 -19.74 -24.62 -24.47
C ILE A 189 -18.66 -23.69 -25.06
N MET A 190 -18.16 -23.95 -26.28
CA MET A 190 -17.23 -23.07 -27.03
C MET A 190 -17.88 -21.77 -27.56
N SER A 191 -19.07 -21.41 -27.09
CA SER A 191 -19.65 -20.10 -27.35
C SER A 191 -18.76 -19.01 -26.75
N LYS A 192 -18.65 -17.88 -27.45
CA LYS A 192 -17.91 -16.71 -26.98
C LYS A 192 -18.56 -16.20 -25.69
N ILE A 193 -17.79 -16.22 -24.61
CA ILE A 193 -18.23 -15.72 -23.30
C ILE A 193 -17.72 -14.30 -23.14
N ASP A 194 -18.65 -13.38 -22.90
CA ASP A 194 -18.32 -11.99 -22.57
C ASP A 194 -17.85 -11.91 -21.11
N SER A 195 -16.89 -11.03 -20.85
CA SER A 195 -16.38 -10.76 -19.49
C SER A 195 -16.97 -9.47 -18.94
N LEU A 196 -17.03 -9.32 -17.62
CA LEU A 196 -17.81 -8.24 -17.00
C LEU A 196 -16.95 -7.37 -16.09
N VAL A 197 -17.23 -6.07 -16.07
CA VAL A 197 -16.73 -5.13 -15.09
C VAL A 197 -17.89 -4.68 -14.22
N TRP A 198 -17.76 -4.89 -12.92
CA TRP A 198 -18.77 -4.54 -11.92
C TRP A 198 -18.33 -3.34 -11.09
N ASP A 199 -19.27 -2.49 -10.76
CA ASP A 199 -19.10 -1.47 -9.71
C ASP A 199 -19.57 -2.06 -8.38
N ILE A 200 -18.78 -1.89 -7.33
CA ILE A 200 -19.09 -2.42 -6.01
C ILE A 200 -20.41 -1.86 -5.47
N GLN A 201 -20.71 -0.60 -5.80
CA GLN A 201 -21.92 0.09 -5.34
C GLN A 201 -23.20 -0.41 -6.03
N TYR A 202 -23.09 -0.96 -7.24
CA TYR A 202 -24.24 -1.32 -8.07
C TYR A 202 -24.20 -2.81 -8.49
N PRO A 203 -24.67 -3.72 -7.62
CA PRO A 203 -24.53 -5.16 -7.85
C PRO A 203 -25.46 -5.76 -8.90
N ASN A 204 -26.60 -5.11 -9.19
CA ASN A 204 -27.64 -5.70 -10.04
C ASN A 204 -27.34 -5.62 -11.54
N LYS A 205 -26.38 -4.78 -11.96
CA LYS A 205 -26.06 -4.60 -13.38
C LYS A 205 -24.56 -4.36 -13.55
N PRO A 206 -23.90 -5.06 -14.49
CA PRO A 206 -22.50 -4.78 -14.81
C PRO A 206 -22.38 -3.39 -15.43
N GLU A 207 -21.31 -2.69 -15.09
CA GLU A 207 -21.03 -1.35 -15.62
C GLU A 207 -20.62 -1.45 -17.09
N LEU A 208 -19.72 -2.41 -17.40
CA LEU A 208 -19.26 -2.67 -18.75
C LEU A 208 -19.22 -4.18 -19.02
N ILE A 209 -19.64 -4.55 -20.23
CA ILE A 209 -19.51 -5.90 -20.77
C ILE A 209 -18.38 -5.87 -21.79
N LEU A 210 -17.28 -6.56 -21.51
CA LEU A 210 -16.15 -6.74 -22.42
C LEU A 210 -16.48 -7.83 -23.44
N LYS A 211 -16.34 -7.51 -24.72
CA LYS A 211 -16.65 -8.40 -25.85
C LYS A 211 -15.37 -8.87 -26.55
N PRO A 212 -14.66 -9.88 -26.00
CA PRO A 212 -13.38 -10.34 -26.53
C PRO A 212 -13.57 -11.20 -27.78
N ASN A 213 -12.58 -11.36 -28.65
CA ASN A 213 -12.71 -12.26 -29.81
C ASN A 213 -12.74 -13.75 -29.43
N SER A 214 -12.18 -14.09 -28.27
CA SER A 214 -12.20 -15.41 -27.62
C SER A 214 -12.44 -15.19 -26.12
N SER A 215 -13.04 -16.16 -25.42
CA SER A 215 -13.29 -16.07 -23.98
C SER A 215 -12.01 -15.74 -23.20
N LEU A 216 -12.13 -14.88 -22.18
CA LEU A 216 -10.99 -14.40 -21.39
C LEU A 216 -10.70 -15.36 -20.24
N SER A 217 -9.50 -15.90 -20.21
CA SER A 217 -9.01 -16.75 -19.12
C SER A 217 -8.41 -15.93 -17.99
N SER A 218 -7.79 -14.79 -18.27
CA SER A 218 -7.23 -13.92 -17.23
C SER A 218 -7.52 -12.46 -17.54
N VAL A 219 -7.64 -11.65 -16.49
CA VAL A 219 -7.92 -10.21 -16.58
C VAL A 219 -7.14 -9.48 -15.49
N GLU A 220 -6.45 -8.39 -15.83
CA GLU A 220 -5.60 -7.65 -14.90
C GLU A 220 -5.67 -6.13 -15.19
N PHE A 221 -6.07 -5.33 -14.19
CA PHE A 221 -6.03 -3.88 -14.32
C PHE A 221 -4.60 -3.35 -14.36
N ASN A 222 -4.38 -2.31 -15.17
CA ASN A 222 -3.10 -1.63 -15.17
C ASN A 222 -2.94 -0.80 -13.89
N GLN A 223 -1.88 -1.10 -13.13
CA GLN A 223 -1.53 -0.46 -11.86
C GLN A 223 -1.27 1.05 -11.98
N LYS A 224 -0.98 1.54 -13.20
CA LYS A 224 -0.73 2.97 -13.46
C LYS A 224 -1.89 3.71 -14.13
N ASP A 225 -2.52 3.10 -15.14
CA ASP A 225 -3.71 3.65 -15.79
C ASP A 225 -4.91 2.74 -15.52
N ALA A 226 -5.69 3.07 -14.48
CA ALA A 226 -6.81 2.26 -14.02
C ALA A 226 -7.95 2.07 -15.05
N GLN A 227 -7.87 2.72 -16.22
CA GLN A 227 -8.82 2.54 -17.33
C GLN A 227 -8.37 1.46 -18.33
N GLN A 228 -7.14 0.97 -18.24
CA GLN A 228 -6.64 -0.11 -19.08
C GLN A 228 -6.74 -1.46 -18.38
N ILE A 229 -7.20 -2.45 -19.13
CA ILE A 229 -7.31 -3.84 -18.70
C ILE A 229 -6.53 -4.71 -19.68
N LEU A 230 -5.62 -5.50 -19.13
CA LEU A 230 -4.94 -6.57 -19.83
C LEU A 230 -5.75 -7.85 -19.71
N ALA A 231 -5.89 -8.60 -20.80
CA ALA A 231 -6.58 -9.88 -20.74
C ALA A 231 -5.93 -10.95 -21.62
N GLY A 232 -5.80 -12.15 -21.07
CA GLY A 232 -5.40 -13.36 -21.78
C GLY A 232 -6.62 -14.13 -22.28
N CYS A 233 -6.53 -14.66 -23.49
CA CYS A 233 -7.60 -15.41 -24.13
C CYS A 233 -7.36 -16.94 -24.11
N LEU A 234 -8.45 -17.69 -24.20
CA LEU A 234 -8.43 -19.15 -24.35
C LEU A 234 -7.67 -19.62 -25.60
N ASN A 235 -7.72 -18.86 -26.70
CA ASN A 235 -7.02 -19.18 -27.95
C ASN A 235 -5.52 -18.82 -27.97
N GLY A 236 -4.95 -18.38 -26.84
CA GLY A 236 -3.54 -18.04 -26.70
C GLY A 236 -3.16 -16.60 -27.04
N GLN A 237 -4.10 -15.80 -27.55
CA GLN A 237 -3.87 -14.38 -27.80
C GLN A 237 -3.96 -13.56 -26.51
N VAL A 238 -3.33 -12.39 -26.52
CA VAL A 238 -3.43 -11.39 -25.46
C VAL A 238 -4.06 -10.13 -26.05
N CYS A 239 -4.95 -9.50 -25.29
CA CYS A 239 -5.69 -8.33 -25.71
C CYS A 239 -5.71 -7.26 -24.62
N ILE A 240 -5.91 -6.02 -25.05
CA ILE A 240 -5.95 -4.85 -24.17
C ILE A 240 -7.29 -4.16 -24.40
N PHE A 241 -8.00 -3.90 -23.31
CA PHE A 241 -9.21 -3.11 -23.30
C PHE A 241 -8.93 -1.74 -22.67
N ASP A 242 -9.54 -0.70 -23.22
CA ASP A 242 -9.57 0.64 -22.64
C ASP A 242 -11.02 0.99 -22.36
N LEU A 243 -11.37 1.12 -21.09
CA LEU A 243 -12.72 1.41 -20.62
C LEU A 243 -13.26 2.73 -21.20
N ARG A 244 -12.38 3.65 -21.63
CA ARG A 244 -12.76 4.93 -22.25
C ARG A 244 -13.23 4.77 -23.70
N LYS A 245 -12.76 3.74 -24.41
CA LYS A 245 -12.97 3.56 -25.86
C LYS A 245 -14.14 2.64 -26.19
N GLY A 246 -14.59 1.82 -25.25
CA GLY A 246 -15.77 0.97 -25.39
C GLY A 246 -15.56 -0.45 -24.88
N ASN A 247 -16.30 -1.39 -25.46
CA ASN A 247 -16.39 -2.78 -25.02
C ASN A 247 -15.53 -3.77 -25.84
N THR A 248 -14.99 -3.37 -26.98
CA THR A 248 -14.14 -4.21 -27.83
C THR A 248 -12.67 -4.04 -27.49
N PRO A 249 -11.81 -5.05 -27.76
CA PRO A 249 -10.38 -4.91 -27.55
C PRO A 249 -9.81 -3.79 -28.43
N VAL A 250 -8.97 -2.95 -27.84
CA VAL A 250 -8.29 -1.84 -28.53
C VAL A 250 -7.09 -2.36 -29.30
N GLU A 251 -6.32 -3.24 -28.66
CA GLU A 251 -5.15 -3.89 -29.25
C GLU A 251 -5.22 -5.39 -28.98
N GLN A 252 -4.72 -6.19 -29.92
CA GLN A 252 -4.71 -7.65 -29.83
C GLN A 252 -3.45 -8.20 -30.50
N SER A 253 -2.86 -9.23 -29.90
CA SER A 253 -1.67 -9.89 -30.44
C SER A 253 -1.98 -10.66 -31.73
N SER A 254 -1.00 -10.69 -32.65
CA SER A 254 -1.11 -11.49 -33.88
C SER A 254 -1.06 -12.98 -33.55
N ILE A 255 -1.94 -13.78 -34.17
CA ILE A 255 -2.08 -15.20 -33.85
C ILE A 255 -0.80 -16.01 -34.12
N GLU A 256 0.01 -15.60 -35.09
CA GLU A 256 1.29 -16.25 -35.45
C GLU A 256 2.32 -16.20 -34.32
N PHE A 257 2.37 -15.08 -33.57
CA PHE A 257 3.35 -14.85 -32.51
C PHE A 257 2.78 -15.00 -31.10
N SER A 258 1.52 -15.41 -30.98
CA SER A 258 0.83 -15.61 -29.71
C SER A 258 1.13 -16.99 -29.10
N HIS A 259 0.60 -17.26 -27.91
CA HIS A 259 0.66 -18.62 -27.34
C HIS A 259 -0.15 -19.59 -28.18
N ARG A 260 0.22 -20.86 -28.15
CA ARG A 260 -0.52 -21.93 -28.85
C ARG A 260 -1.69 -22.47 -28.06
N GLU A 261 -1.63 -22.29 -26.74
CA GLU A 261 -2.65 -22.73 -25.79
C GLU A 261 -3.13 -21.57 -24.93
N THR A 262 -4.11 -21.85 -24.08
CA THR A 262 -4.72 -20.93 -23.12
C THR A 262 -3.69 -20.12 -22.35
N VAL A 263 -3.82 -18.79 -22.40
CA VAL A 263 -3.06 -17.88 -21.54
C VAL A 263 -3.57 -17.98 -20.10
N ARG A 264 -2.81 -18.57 -19.18
CA ARG A 264 -3.22 -18.75 -17.79
C ARG A 264 -3.16 -17.44 -17.00
N ASN A 265 -2.12 -16.64 -17.22
CA ASN A 265 -1.93 -15.36 -16.56
C ASN A 265 -1.29 -14.35 -17.52
N ALA A 266 -1.71 -13.09 -17.40
CA ALA A 266 -1.08 -11.95 -18.03
C ALA A 266 -0.95 -10.85 -16.98
N LEU A 267 0.29 -10.44 -16.65
CA LEU A 267 0.58 -9.49 -15.58
C LEU A 267 1.39 -8.29 -16.08
N TRP A 268 1.08 -7.12 -15.53
CA TRP A 268 1.79 -5.88 -15.83
C TRP A 268 3.19 -5.84 -15.19
N LEU A 269 4.17 -5.34 -15.95
CA LEU A 269 5.52 -5.10 -15.44
C LEU A 269 5.65 -3.68 -14.89
N GLN A 270 6.54 -3.53 -13.90
CA GLN A 270 6.88 -2.23 -13.37
C GLN A 270 7.80 -1.48 -14.34
N SER A 271 7.20 -0.85 -15.34
CA SER A 271 7.86 0.00 -16.33
C SER A 271 7.57 1.47 -16.04
N LYS A 272 8.45 2.41 -16.40
CA LYS A 272 8.18 3.86 -16.20
C LYS A 272 6.90 4.30 -16.91
N THR A 273 6.66 3.77 -18.10
CA THR A 273 5.51 4.09 -18.97
C THR A 273 4.25 3.30 -18.62
N GLY A 274 4.34 2.17 -17.91
CA GLY A 274 3.19 1.31 -17.63
C GLY A 274 2.66 0.58 -18.86
N THR A 275 3.51 0.33 -19.86
CA THR A 275 3.13 -0.26 -21.16
C THR A 275 3.68 -1.67 -21.38
N GLU A 276 4.54 -2.15 -20.48
CA GLU A 276 5.14 -3.47 -20.60
C GLU A 276 4.38 -4.47 -19.74
N PHE A 277 4.18 -5.68 -20.26
CA PHE A 277 3.56 -6.78 -19.55
C PHE A 277 4.12 -8.11 -20.08
N PHE A 278 3.77 -9.21 -19.41
CA PHE A 278 4.15 -10.54 -19.84
C PHE A 278 3.02 -11.53 -19.60
N SER A 279 3.01 -12.57 -20.41
CA SER A 279 1.97 -13.59 -20.43
C SER A 279 2.58 -14.98 -20.33
N ALA A 280 1.87 -15.88 -19.65
CA ALA A 280 2.24 -17.27 -19.52
C ALA A 280 1.05 -18.17 -19.89
N ALA A 281 1.36 -19.28 -20.55
CA ALA A 281 0.36 -20.22 -21.02
C ALA A 281 0.75 -21.67 -20.71
N VAL A 282 -0.21 -22.57 -20.91
CA VAL A 282 -0.04 -24.01 -20.71
C VAL A 282 1.00 -24.61 -21.68
N ASP A 283 1.32 -23.91 -22.77
CA ASP A 283 2.37 -24.30 -23.72
C ASP A 283 3.81 -24.21 -23.18
N GLY A 284 3.98 -23.78 -21.93
CA GLY A 284 5.29 -23.68 -21.26
C GLY A 284 6.14 -22.50 -21.71
N ASN A 285 5.55 -21.57 -22.49
CA ASN A 285 6.21 -20.35 -22.91
C ASN A 285 5.78 -19.16 -22.06
N ILE A 286 6.71 -18.23 -21.84
CA ILE A 286 6.42 -16.87 -21.35
C ILE A 286 6.83 -15.89 -22.44
N TYR A 287 5.93 -14.96 -22.75
CA TYR A 287 6.18 -13.88 -23.71
C TYR A 287 6.14 -12.52 -23.01
N TRP A 288 7.07 -11.64 -23.39
CA TRP A 288 7.06 -10.23 -23.01
C TRP A 288 6.48 -9.39 -24.12
N TRP A 289 5.65 -8.42 -23.77
CA TRP A 289 4.92 -7.59 -24.70
C TRP A 289 5.04 -6.11 -24.33
N ASP A 290 4.91 -5.25 -25.33
CA ASP A 290 4.74 -3.81 -25.17
C ASP A 290 3.41 -3.42 -25.81
N THR A 291 2.55 -2.71 -25.07
CA THR A 291 1.24 -2.28 -25.56
C THR A 291 1.32 -1.43 -26.81
N LYS A 292 2.45 -0.74 -27.03
CA LYS A 292 2.68 0.08 -28.24
C LYS A 292 2.99 -0.76 -29.48
N LYS A 293 3.42 -2.02 -29.31
CA LYS A 293 3.85 -2.92 -30.40
C LYS A 293 3.37 -4.34 -30.13
N MET A 294 2.07 -4.56 -30.34
CA MET A 294 1.42 -5.86 -30.06
C MET A 294 1.57 -6.92 -31.14
N ASN A 295 2.16 -6.59 -32.30
CA ASN A 295 2.30 -7.54 -33.41
C ASN A 295 3.29 -8.68 -33.10
N LYS A 296 4.34 -8.42 -32.31
CA LYS A 296 5.39 -9.39 -31.98
C LYS A 296 5.83 -9.21 -30.52
N PRO A 297 6.07 -10.31 -29.78
CA PRO A 297 6.62 -10.22 -28.43
C PRO A 297 8.04 -9.64 -28.47
N VAL A 298 8.36 -8.87 -27.44
CA VAL A 298 9.68 -8.28 -27.18
C VAL A 298 10.70 -9.37 -26.88
N ASP A 299 10.30 -10.37 -26.08
CA ASP A 299 11.15 -11.45 -25.63
C ASP A 299 10.34 -12.75 -25.40
N LYS A 300 11.02 -13.89 -25.37
CA LYS A 300 10.45 -15.23 -25.17
C LYS A 300 11.32 -16.02 -24.20
N LEU A 301 10.69 -16.74 -23.27
CA LEU A 301 11.33 -17.74 -22.41
C LEU A 301 10.58 -19.07 -22.53
N VAL A 302 11.32 -20.16 -22.72
CA VAL A 302 10.78 -21.53 -22.79
C VAL A 302 11.17 -22.29 -21.52
N PHE A 303 10.19 -22.85 -20.80
CA PHE A 303 10.45 -23.64 -19.59
C PHE A 303 10.83 -25.07 -19.92
N ASP A 304 12.03 -25.25 -20.48
CA ASP A 304 12.62 -26.58 -20.70
C ASP A 304 13.52 -26.95 -19.51
N LEU A 305 13.00 -27.80 -18.62
CA LEU A 305 13.73 -28.29 -17.45
C LEU A 305 14.82 -29.30 -17.82
N GLU A 306 14.75 -29.91 -19.00
CA GLU A 306 15.73 -30.89 -19.49
C GLU A 306 16.87 -30.24 -20.28
N LYS A 307 16.85 -28.91 -20.47
CA LYS A 307 17.85 -28.11 -21.20
C LYS A 307 18.10 -28.61 -22.63
N LYS A 308 17.08 -29.17 -23.28
CA LYS A 308 17.15 -29.67 -24.67
C LYS A 308 16.77 -28.60 -25.70
N GLU A 309 16.40 -27.40 -25.25
CA GLU A 309 16.00 -26.22 -26.04
C GLU A 309 14.90 -26.51 -27.07
N ARG A 310 13.99 -27.45 -26.77
CA ARG A 310 12.88 -27.80 -27.67
C ARG A 310 11.54 -27.53 -27.00
N SER A 311 10.67 -26.83 -27.72
CA SER A 311 9.30 -26.49 -27.28
C SER A 311 8.44 -27.71 -26.91
N GLN A 312 8.82 -28.93 -27.32
CA GLN A 312 8.11 -30.17 -27.00
C GLN A 312 8.37 -30.68 -25.57
N TYR A 313 9.46 -30.24 -24.93
CA TYR A 313 9.79 -30.59 -23.54
C TYR A 313 9.50 -29.44 -22.57
N ALA A 314 8.76 -28.43 -23.03
CA ALA A 314 8.37 -27.30 -22.19
C ALA A 314 7.39 -27.78 -21.12
N SER A 315 7.68 -27.47 -19.85
CA SER A 315 6.79 -27.77 -18.73
C SER A 315 5.62 -26.80 -18.73
N ALA A 316 4.39 -27.33 -18.67
CA ALA A 316 3.18 -26.54 -18.68
C ALA A 316 3.11 -25.58 -17.48
N ILE A 317 2.79 -24.31 -17.74
CA ILE A 317 2.68 -23.27 -16.73
C ILE A 317 1.22 -23.11 -16.34
N THR A 318 0.94 -23.20 -15.04
CA THR A 318 -0.43 -23.13 -14.51
C THR A 318 -0.74 -21.79 -13.85
N LYS A 319 0.24 -21.19 -13.18
CA LYS A 319 0.11 -19.93 -12.44
C LYS A 319 1.37 -19.09 -12.54
N LEU A 320 1.21 -17.77 -12.61
CA LEU A 320 2.31 -16.82 -12.56
C LEU A 320 2.10 -15.79 -11.45
N GLU A 321 3.19 -15.42 -10.77
CA GLU A 321 3.21 -14.45 -9.69
C GLU A 321 4.34 -13.43 -9.90
N TYR A 322 4.02 -12.15 -9.71
CA TYR A 322 4.97 -11.05 -9.82
C TYR A 322 4.62 -9.93 -8.86
N ASP A 323 5.62 -9.53 -8.08
CA ASP A 323 5.52 -8.41 -7.17
C ASP A 323 6.26 -7.20 -7.75
N SER A 324 5.54 -6.10 -7.97
CA SER A 324 6.08 -4.85 -8.52
C SER A 324 7.19 -4.23 -7.65
N ARG A 325 7.24 -4.58 -6.36
CA ARG A 325 8.28 -4.12 -5.41
C ARG A 325 9.62 -4.82 -5.61
N ILE A 326 9.61 -6.03 -6.19
CA ILE A 326 10.82 -6.77 -6.57
C ILE A 326 10.77 -7.07 -8.08
N PRO A 327 11.02 -6.06 -8.92
CA PRO A 327 10.88 -6.20 -10.38
C PRO A 327 11.95 -7.10 -11.02
N THR A 328 12.92 -7.58 -10.24
CA THR A 328 14.01 -8.42 -10.71
C THR A 328 13.66 -9.91 -10.76
N LYS A 329 12.61 -10.33 -10.04
CA LYS A 329 12.26 -11.74 -9.87
C LYS A 329 10.76 -11.95 -10.06
N PHE A 330 10.38 -13.11 -10.57
CA PHE A 330 8.98 -13.54 -10.66
C PHE A 330 8.92 -15.04 -10.40
N MET A 331 7.73 -15.56 -10.09
CA MET A 331 7.55 -16.97 -9.74
C MET A 331 6.57 -17.63 -10.70
N VAL A 332 6.83 -18.90 -10.99
CA VAL A 332 6.09 -19.68 -11.95
C VAL A 332 5.70 -21.01 -11.32
N GLY A 333 4.42 -21.34 -11.37
CA GLY A 333 3.88 -22.63 -10.99
C GLY A 333 3.70 -23.50 -12.22
N THR A 334 4.13 -24.76 -12.10
CA THR A 334 3.98 -25.74 -13.16
C THR A 334 2.90 -26.76 -12.85
N GLU A 335 2.37 -27.40 -13.90
CA GLU A 335 1.41 -28.49 -13.78
C GLU A 335 2.01 -29.72 -13.09
N ALA A 336 3.32 -29.93 -13.22
CA ALA A 336 4.06 -30.99 -12.53
C ALA A 336 4.28 -30.73 -11.02
N GLY A 337 3.70 -29.65 -10.46
CA GLY A 337 3.79 -29.34 -9.04
C GLY A 337 5.12 -28.69 -8.60
N ARG A 338 5.96 -28.24 -9.53
CA ARG A 338 7.20 -27.51 -9.23
C ARG A 338 6.98 -26.01 -9.25
N ILE A 339 7.54 -25.31 -8.27
CA ILE A 339 7.55 -23.85 -8.22
C ILE A 339 8.93 -23.39 -8.67
N ILE A 340 8.98 -22.46 -9.60
CA ILE A 340 10.24 -22.00 -10.19
C ILE A 340 10.36 -20.50 -9.96
N LEU A 341 11.44 -20.10 -9.29
CA LEU A 341 11.84 -18.70 -9.14
C LEU A 341 12.68 -18.30 -10.35
N CYS A 342 12.23 -17.28 -11.06
CA CYS A 342 12.88 -16.79 -12.26
C CYS A 342 13.45 -15.38 -12.09
N ALA A 343 14.60 -15.13 -12.72
CA ALA A 343 15.21 -13.80 -12.82
C ALA A 343 14.76 -13.10 -14.10
N HIS A 344 14.22 -11.88 -13.97
CA HIS A 344 13.66 -11.13 -15.09
C HIS A 344 14.71 -10.63 -16.09
N LYS A 345 15.91 -10.26 -15.64
CA LYS A 345 16.95 -9.60 -16.48
C LYS A 345 18.18 -10.46 -16.78
N ALA A 346 18.08 -11.78 -16.65
CA ALA A 346 19.22 -12.65 -16.96
C ALA A 346 19.43 -12.80 -18.48
N LYS A 347 20.69 -13.01 -18.89
CA LYS A 347 21.11 -12.99 -20.31
C LYS A 347 20.81 -14.29 -21.03
N THR A 348 20.84 -15.42 -20.32
CA THR A 348 20.56 -16.75 -20.86
C THR A 348 19.32 -17.35 -20.20
N ASP A 349 18.60 -18.20 -20.92
CA ASP A 349 17.38 -18.84 -20.40
C ASP A 349 17.67 -19.75 -19.20
N GLY A 350 18.83 -20.41 -19.19
CA GLY A 350 19.29 -21.22 -18.06
C GLY A 350 19.59 -20.41 -16.80
N GLU A 351 20.04 -19.15 -16.93
CA GLU A 351 20.23 -18.23 -15.79
C GLU A 351 18.91 -17.58 -15.35
N ARG A 352 17.94 -17.44 -16.27
CA ARG A 352 16.59 -16.96 -15.93
C ARG A 352 15.89 -17.95 -15.02
N ILE A 353 16.05 -19.25 -15.23
CA ILE A 353 15.52 -20.29 -14.33
C ILE A 353 16.50 -20.47 -13.15
N ASN A 354 16.22 -19.81 -12.03
CA ASN A 354 17.18 -19.69 -10.93
C ASN A 354 17.06 -20.82 -9.91
N VAL A 355 15.88 -20.98 -9.29
CA VAL A 355 15.65 -21.96 -8.22
C VAL A 355 14.37 -22.73 -8.51
N ILE A 356 14.41 -24.05 -8.31
CA ILE A 356 13.26 -24.95 -8.44
C ILE A 356 12.96 -25.51 -7.06
N TYR A 357 11.75 -25.27 -6.56
CA TYR A 357 11.23 -25.83 -5.32
C TYR A 357 10.35 -27.04 -5.64
N PRO A 358 10.54 -28.19 -4.96
CA PRO A 358 9.66 -29.34 -5.06
C PRO A 358 8.34 -29.04 -4.32
N GLY A 359 7.46 -28.31 -5.01
CA GLY A 359 6.29 -27.65 -4.43
C GLY A 359 5.22 -28.63 -3.93
N HIS A 360 4.51 -29.28 -4.83
CA HIS A 360 3.34 -30.13 -4.56
C HIS A 360 3.38 -31.38 -5.44
N SER A 361 2.53 -32.37 -5.11
CA SER A 361 2.38 -33.58 -5.94
C SER A 361 1.47 -33.38 -7.15
N GLY A 362 0.72 -32.27 -7.18
CA GLY A 362 -0.25 -31.93 -8.23
C GLY A 362 -0.02 -30.53 -8.80
N PRO A 363 -0.86 -30.11 -9.76
CA PRO A 363 -0.70 -28.84 -10.46
C PRO A 363 -0.85 -27.66 -9.51
N ILE A 364 0.02 -26.68 -9.63
CA ILE A 364 -0.04 -25.50 -8.77
C ILE A 364 -1.16 -24.58 -9.21
N TYR A 365 -2.15 -24.38 -8.35
CA TYR A 365 -3.30 -23.51 -8.63
C TYR A 365 -3.03 -22.05 -8.24
N SER A 366 -2.30 -21.83 -7.14
CA SER A 366 -2.02 -20.49 -6.65
C SER A 366 -0.62 -20.35 -6.08
N ILE A 367 -0.01 -19.21 -6.34
CA ILE A 367 1.27 -18.77 -5.77
C ILE A 367 1.10 -17.28 -5.46
N GLN A 368 1.49 -16.87 -4.26
CA GLN A 368 1.50 -15.46 -3.89
C GLN A 368 2.65 -15.15 -2.94
N ARG A 369 3.46 -14.14 -3.26
CA ARG A 369 4.41 -13.57 -2.29
C ARG A 369 3.68 -12.90 -1.15
N HIS A 370 4.29 -12.95 0.02
CA HIS A 370 3.74 -12.32 1.20
C HIS A 370 3.79 -10.78 1.05
N PRO A 371 2.67 -10.05 1.28
CA PRO A 371 2.59 -8.60 1.08
C PRO A 371 3.63 -7.80 1.87
N PHE A 372 3.97 -8.22 3.09
CA PHE A 372 4.96 -7.51 3.94
C PHE A 372 6.38 -8.08 3.93
N PHE A 373 6.57 -9.34 3.52
CA PHE A 373 7.82 -10.09 3.70
C PHE A 373 8.18 -10.81 2.40
N HIS A 374 8.87 -10.13 1.50
CA HIS A 374 9.01 -10.58 0.11
C HIS A 374 9.82 -11.86 -0.11
N LYS A 375 10.53 -12.34 0.91
CA LYS A 375 11.22 -13.64 0.91
C LYS A 375 10.27 -14.81 1.20
N ILE A 376 9.09 -14.54 1.74
CA ILE A 376 8.09 -15.55 2.07
C ILE A 376 7.05 -15.59 0.95
N PHE A 377 6.65 -16.79 0.56
CA PHE A 377 5.59 -16.98 -0.42
C PHE A 377 4.74 -18.19 -0.04
N LEU A 378 3.50 -18.17 -0.53
CA LEU A 378 2.50 -19.21 -0.30
C LEU A 378 2.24 -19.94 -1.61
N SER A 379 1.98 -21.24 -1.53
CA SER A 379 1.57 -22.06 -2.67
C SER A 379 0.46 -23.05 -2.32
N ILE A 380 -0.36 -23.33 -3.34
CA ILE A 380 -1.35 -24.40 -3.35
C ILE A 380 -1.20 -25.19 -4.64
N GLY A 381 -1.23 -26.52 -4.55
CA GLY A 381 -1.42 -27.37 -5.74
C GLY A 381 -2.14 -28.69 -5.52
N ASP A 382 -2.27 -29.14 -4.27
CA ASP A 382 -2.94 -30.37 -3.91
C ASP A 382 -3.97 -30.10 -2.79
N TRP A 383 -4.08 -31.01 -1.85
CA TRP A 383 -4.91 -30.90 -0.64
C TRP A 383 -4.26 -30.03 0.44
N THR A 384 -3.04 -29.55 0.21
CA THR A 384 -2.22 -28.82 1.17
C THR A 384 -1.88 -27.43 0.69
N LEU A 385 -1.80 -26.50 1.64
CA LEU A 385 -1.25 -25.18 1.45
C LEU A 385 0.11 -25.16 2.14
N ARG A 386 1.13 -24.67 1.43
CA ARG A 386 2.50 -24.60 1.92
C ARG A 386 2.97 -23.15 1.90
N ILE A 387 3.71 -22.75 2.92
CA ILE A 387 4.42 -21.48 2.99
C ILE A 387 5.90 -21.78 2.96
N TRP A 388 6.61 -21.04 2.13
CA TRP A 388 8.01 -21.24 1.81
C TRP A 388 8.80 -19.99 2.15
N SER A 389 10.09 -20.18 2.41
CA SER A 389 11.08 -19.12 2.45
C SER A 389 11.99 -19.25 1.25
N GLU A 390 12.28 -18.15 0.55
CA GLU A 390 13.18 -18.12 -0.61
C GLU A 390 14.59 -18.63 -0.24
N GLU A 391 14.96 -18.57 1.04
CA GLU A 391 16.25 -19.02 1.57
C GLU A 391 16.38 -20.55 1.63
N ILE A 392 15.26 -21.29 1.64
CA ILE A 392 15.23 -22.75 1.80
C ILE A 392 14.69 -23.38 0.52
N ARG A 393 15.48 -24.29 -0.07
CA ARG A 393 15.18 -24.84 -1.40
C ARG A 393 14.38 -26.13 -1.38
N ASP A 394 14.69 -27.00 -0.42
CA ASP A 394 14.21 -28.37 -0.45
C ASP A 394 12.93 -28.60 0.35
N ASP A 395 12.58 -27.68 1.26
CA ASP A 395 11.47 -27.84 2.21
C ASP A 395 10.72 -26.53 2.49
N TYR A 396 9.52 -26.64 3.05
CA TYR A 396 8.63 -25.54 3.40
C TYR A 396 8.71 -25.19 4.89
N ILE A 397 8.39 -23.95 5.25
CA ILE A 397 8.40 -23.49 6.65
C ILE A 397 7.10 -23.82 7.40
N PHE A 398 5.99 -23.89 6.66
CA PHE A 398 4.68 -24.23 7.20
C PHE A 398 3.87 -25.00 6.15
N CYS A 399 3.10 -25.98 6.61
CA CYS A 399 2.16 -26.72 5.78
C CYS A 399 0.89 -26.98 6.58
N THR A 400 -0.26 -26.75 5.95
CA THR A 400 -1.55 -27.12 6.54
C THR A 400 -1.72 -28.63 6.58
N LYS A 401 -2.57 -29.12 7.47
CA LYS A 401 -3.04 -30.51 7.39
C LYS A 401 -3.72 -30.76 6.03
N PRO A 402 -3.60 -31.97 5.46
CA PRO A 402 -4.31 -32.32 4.23
C PRO A 402 -5.80 -32.14 4.41
N ASN A 403 -6.40 -31.27 3.58
CA ASN A 403 -7.83 -31.03 3.61
C ASN A 403 -8.60 -32.19 2.98
N LYS A 404 -9.85 -32.36 3.42
CA LYS A 404 -10.77 -33.38 2.86
C LYS A 404 -11.07 -33.14 1.38
N TYR A 405 -11.05 -31.88 0.95
CA TYR A 405 -11.34 -31.45 -0.42
C TYR A 405 -10.14 -30.72 -1.00
N TYR A 406 -10.05 -30.69 -2.33
CA TYR A 406 -9.00 -29.96 -3.02
C TYR A 406 -9.09 -28.47 -2.73
N LEU A 407 -7.92 -27.85 -2.57
CA LEU A 407 -7.79 -26.42 -2.47
C LEU A 407 -7.73 -25.82 -3.88
N THR A 408 -8.47 -24.74 -4.11
CA THR A 408 -8.61 -24.13 -5.43
C THR A 408 -7.79 -22.84 -5.57
N ASP A 409 -7.80 -21.98 -4.55
CA ASP A 409 -7.01 -20.75 -4.54
C ASP A 409 -6.69 -20.32 -3.09
N ALA A 410 -5.63 -19.53 -2.91
CA ALA A 410 -5.32 -18.86 -1.65
C ALA A 410 -4.62 -17.54 -1.86
N GLN A 411 -4.88 -16.63 -0.92
CA GLN A 411 -4.24 -15.35 -0.89
C GLN A 411 -3.95 -14.88 0.54
N TRP A 412 -2.84 -14.16 0.69
CA TRP A 412 -2.52 -13.36 1.86
C TRP A 412 -3.46 -12.17 1.97
N CYS A 413 -3.84 -11.85 3.21
CA CYS A 413 -4.48 -10.58 3.50
C CYS A 413 -3.43 -9.45 3.35
N PRO A 414 -3.66 -8.45 2.48
CA PRO A 414 -2.73 -7.34 2.33
C PRO A 414 -2.77 -6.36 3.52
N GLY A 415 -3.87 -6.33 4.29
CA GLY A 415 -4.03 -5.48 5.47
C GLY A 415 -3.33 -6.00 6.72
N ARG A 416 -3.27 -7.33 6.90
CA ARG A 416 -2.76 -7.97 8.13
C ARG A 416 -1.78 -9.13 7.79
N PRO A 417 -0.50 -9.07 8.23
CA PRO A 417 0.56 -10.00 7.82
C PRO A 417 0.37 -11.42 8.34
N GLY A 418 -0.34 -11.63 9.45
CA GLY A 418 -0.56 -12.97 10.02
C GLY A 418 -1.64 -13.78 9.30
N VAL A 419 -2.40 -13.16 8.40
CA VAL A 419 -3.66 -13.70 7.90
C VAL A 419 -3.57 -14.10 6.43
N PHE A 420 -4.04 -15.29 6.11
CA PHE A 420 -4.27 -15.75 4.74
C PHE A 420 -5.56 -16.54 4.64
N VAL A 421 -6.09 -16.63 3.43
CA VAL A 421 -7.34 -17.33 3.14
C VAL A 421 -7.08 -18.38 2.10
N SER A 422 -7.65 -19.56 2.29
CA SER A 422 -7.72 -20.60 1.27
C SER A 422 -9.17 -20.95 0.95
N SER A 423 -9.39 -21.43 -0.26
CA SER A 423 -10.70 -21.84 -0.77
C SER A 423 -10.70 -23.30 -1.21
N THR A 424 -11.86 -23.93 -1.14
CA THR A 424 -12.03 -25.36 -1.43
C THR A 424 -13.00 -25.60 -2.59
N THR A 425 -12.92 -26.80 -3.16
CA THR A 425 -13.89 -27.27 -4.15
C THR A 425 -15.29 -27.49 -3.60
N GLU A 426 -15.48 -27.53 -2.26
CA GLU A 426 -16.81 -27.64 -1.64
C GLU A 426 -17.48 -26.26 -1.46
N GLY A 427 -16.87 -25.18 -1.96
CA GLY A 427 -17.43 -23.84 -1.82
C GLY A 427 -17.25 -23.23 -0.42
N SER A 428 -16.27 -23.73 0.34
CA SER A 428 -15.90 -23.19 1.66
C SER A 428 -14.59 -22.41 1.60
N ILE A 429 -14.49 -21.41 2.46
CA ILE A 429 -13.24 -20.68 2.72
C ILE A 429 -12.69 -21.05 4.09
N HIS A 430 -11.37 -21.06 4.22
CA HIS A 430 -10.65 -21.21 5.47
C HIS A 430 -9.79 -19.98 5.68
N ILE A 431 -10.10 -19.20 6.72
CA ILE A 431 -9.32 -18.04 7.13
C ILE A 431 -8.37 -18.49 8.23
N TRP A 432 -7.08 -18.26 8.00
CA TRP A 432 -6.01 -18.63 8.90
C TRP A 432 -5.41 -17.38 9.52
N ASP A 433 -5.11 -17.45 10.82
CA ASP A 433 -4.33 -16.45 11.53
C ASP A 433 -3.16 -17.18 12.21
N LEU A 434 -1.96 -16.99 11.66
CA LEU A 434 -0.73 -17.68 12.07
C LEU A 434 -0.32 -17.36 13.52
N LEU A 435 -0.76 -16.24 14.07
CA LEU A 435 -0.47 -15.87 15.46
C LEU A 435 -1.51 -16.43 16.44
N PHE A 436 -2.73 -16.70 15.96
CA PHE A 436 -3.79 -17.27 16.77
C PHE A 436 -3.74 -18.80 16.80
N LYS A 437 -3.81 -19.45 15.63
CA LYS A 437 -3.83 -20.91 15.49
C LYS A 437 -3.06 -21.35 14.25
N THR A 438 -2.10 -22.26 14.44
CA THR A 438 -1.31 -22.83 13.35
C THR A 438 -1.83 -24.20 12.88
N ASP A 439 -2.51 -24.95 13.74
CA ASP A 439 -2.93 -26.33 13.44
C ASP A 439 -4.27 -26.41 12.69
N GLN A 440 -5.14 -25.41 12.88
CA GLN A 440 -6.49 -25.35 12.33
C GLN A 440 -6.82 -23.92 11.91
N PRO A 441 -7.70 -23.72 10.92
CA PRO A 441 -8.12 -22.39 10.52
C PRO A 441 -8.81 -21.67 11.68
N ALA A 442 -8.61 -20.34 11.74
CA ALA A 442 -9.26 -19.49 12.72
C ALA A 442 -10.78 -19.44 12.49
N LEU A 443 -11.19 -19.45 11.22
CA LEU A 443 -12.59 -19.46 10.81
C LEU A 443 -12.77 -20.28 9.53
N THR A 444 -13.83 -21.09 9.48
CA THR A 444 -14.26 -21.80 8.27
C THR A 444 -15.69 -21.41 7.96
N VAL A 445 -15.94 -20.97 6.73
CA VAL A 445 -17.27 -20.51 6.29
C VAL A 445 -17.63 -21.21 4.99
N LYS A 446 -18.77 -21.89 4.97
CA LYS A 446 -19.36 -22.44 3.74
C LYS A 446 -20.24 -21.37 3.10
N LEU A 447 -19.92 -21.00 1.86
CA LEU A 447 -20.53 -19.83 1.19
C LEU A 447 -21.35 -20.23 -0.03
N SER A 448 -20.96 -21.31 -0.70
CA SER A 448 -21.65 -21.87 -1.84
C SER A 448 -21.66 -23.39 -1.75
N GLU A 449 -22.61 -24.02 -2.43
CA GLU A 449 -22.57 -25.46 -2.70
C GLU A 449 -21.67 -25.78 -3.90
N GLU A 450 -21.27 -24.76 -4.66
CA GLU A 450 -20.44 -24.89 -5.85
C GLU A 450 -18.96 -24.61 -5.57
N PRO A 451 -18.04 -25.18 -6.35
CA PRO A 451 -16.61 -24.92 -6.20
C PRO A 451 -16.27 -23.43 -6.33
N ILE A 452 -15.49 -22.93 -5.37
CA ILE A 452 -14.84 -21.61 -5.51
C ILE A 452 -13.67 -21.77 -6.47
N SER A 453 -13.63 -20.91 -7.48
CA SER A 453 -12.66 -20.95 -8.57
C SER A 453 -11.44 -20.05 -8.34
N CYS A 454 -11.66 -18.88 -7.75
CA CYS A 454 -10.63 -17.87 -7.53
C CYS A 454 -11.00 -16.94 -6.38
N LEU A 455 -9.97 -16.38 -5.76
CA LEU A 455 -10.02 -15.39 -4.70
C LEU A 455 -9.33 -14.11 -5.18
N SER A 456 -9.78 -12.96 -4.70
CA SER A 456 -9.08 -11.70 -4.94
C SER A 456 -9.33 -10.72 -3.82
N PHE A 457 -8.27 -10.37 -3.08
CA PHE A 457 -8.31 -9.35 -2.04
C PHE A 457 -8.28 -7.94 -2.61
N GLN A 458 -9.05 -7.07 -1.97
CA GLN A 458 -8.85 -5.64 -2.08
C GLN A 458 -7.52 -5.24 -1.43
N GLU A 459 -6.80 -4.23 -1.94
CA GLU A 459 -5.48 -3.82 -1.42
C GLU A 459 -5.49 -3.40 0.06
N GLN A 460 -6.60 -2.85 0.55
CA GLN A 460 -6.76 -2.51 1.97
C GLN A 460 -7.01 -3.75 2.86
N GLY A 461 -7.42 -4.88 2.28
CA GLY A 461 -7.67 -6.14 2.98
C GLY A 461 -9.03 -6.27 3.65
N ARG A 462 -9.91 -5.25 3.62
CA ARG A 462 -11.25 -5.31 4.23
C ARG A 462 -12.24 -6.14 3.41
N TYR A 463 -12.23 -5.97 2.10
CA TYR A 463 -13.09 -6.71 1.19
C TYR A 463 -12.32 -7.78 0.41
N MET A 464 -13.00 -8.88 0.12
CA MET A 464 -12.48 -9.97 -0.72
C MET A 464 -13.57 -10.43 -1.67
N ALA A 465 -13.22 -10.58 -2.95
CA ALA A 465 -14.10 -11.10 -3.98
C ALA A 465 -13.82 -12.60 -4.20
N LEU A 466 -14.90 -13.36 -4.36
CA LEU A 466 -14.89 -14.80 -4.62
C LEU A 466 -15.55 -15.10 -5.94
N GLY A 467 -14.91 -15.85 -6.82
CA GLY A 467 -15.54 -16.37 -8.03
C GLY A 467 -15.98 -17.81 -7.84
N THR A 468 -17.20 -18.16 -8.27
CA THR A 468 -17.69 -19.55 -8.27
C THR A 468 -17.72 -20.17 -9.66
N LYS A 469 -17.77 -21.50 -9.74
CA LYS A 469 -17.91 -22.21 -11.01
C LYS A 469 -19.23 -21.89 -11.76
N ASN A 470 -20.27 -21.47 -11.05
CA ASN A 470 -21.56 -21.09 -11.64
C ASN A 470 -21.64 -19.62 -12.13
N GLY A 471 -20.53 -18.86 -12.06
CA GLY A 471 -20.49 -17.50 -12.58
C GLY A 471 -20.88 -16.40 -11.60
N ASN A 472 -21.26 -16.77 -10.38
CA ASN A 472 -21.53 -15.79 -9.34
C ASN A 472 -20.22 -15.29 -8.74
N VAL A 473 -20.15 -13.98 -8.52
CA VAL A 473 -19.09 -13.34 -7.76
C VAL A 473 -19.65 -12.84 -6.43
N THR A 474 -19.10 -13.34 -5.33
CA THR A 474 -19.51 -12.94 -3.98
C THR A 474 -18.49 -11.99 -3.40
N LEU A 475 -18.91 -10.80 -2.99
CA LEU A 475 -18.09 -9.86 -2.24
C LEU A 475 -18.31 -10.07 -0.76
N MET A 476 -17.22 -10.29 -0.05
CA MET A 476 -17.21 -10.49 1.39
C MET A 476 -16.48 -9.37 2.10
N GLU A 477 -16.97 -9.04 3.27
CA GLU A 477 -16.37 -8.13 4.23
C GLU A 477 -15.84 -8.93 5.41
N LEU A 478 -14.56 -8.75 5.70
CA LEU A 478 -13.89 -9.31 6.86
C LEU A 478 -14.10 -8.40 8.08
N SER A 479 -14.21 -8.98 9.28
CA SER A 479 -14.30 -8.21 10.53
C SER A 479 -13.01 -7.42 10.80
N ASP A 480 -13.12 -6.34 11.59
CA ASP A 480 -11.98 -5.49 11.90
C ASP A 480 -10.83 -6.31 12.53
N SER A 481 -11.11 -7.29 13.40
CA SER A 481 -10.10 -8.20 13.97
C SER A 481 -9.24 -8.97 12.95
N LEU A 482 -9.71 -9.16 11.71
CA LEU A 482 -8.95 -9.85 10.64
C LEU A 482 -8.21 -8.87 9.72
N CYS A 483 -8.53 -7.58 9.79
CA CYS A 483 -8.04 -6.55 8.87
C CYS A 483 -7.16 -5.51 9.55
N THR A 484 -7.39 -5.20 10.83
CA THR A 484 -6.65 -4.18 11.56
C THR A 484 -5.29 -4.73 12.00
N LEU A 485 -4.23 -4.01 11.64
CA LEU A 485 -2.87 -4.33 12.03
C LEU A 485 -2.60 -3.86 13.46
N ASP A 486 -2.24 -4.79 14.35
CA ASP A 486 -1.74 -4.44 15.68
C ASP A 486 -0.29 -3.94 15.63
N ARG A 487 0.06 -2.99 16.52
CA ARG A 487 1.37 -2.28 16.50
C ARG A 487 2.59 -3.20 16.48
N ASN A 488 2.52 -4.33 17.20
CA ASN A 488 3.64 -5.27 17.33
C ASN A 488 3.48 -6.51 16.42
N GLU A 489 2.35 -6.65 15.72
CA GLU A 489 2.01 -7.88 15.01
C GLU A 489 3.00 -8.20 13.91
N LYS A 490 3.38 -7.19 13.12
CA LYS A 490 4.38 -7.35 12.06
C LYS A 490 5.71 -7.87 12.60
N GLN A 491 6.14 -7.43 13.78
CA GLN A 491 7.38 -7.93 14.39
C GLN A 491 7.20 -9.37 14.89
N LEU A 492 6.05 -9.71 15.48
CA LEU A 492 5.74 -11.06 15.92
C LEU A 492 5.71 -12.05 14.75
N VAL A 493 5.05 -11.71 13.64
CA VAL A 493 5.04 -12.55 12.43
C VAL A 493 6.44 -12.70 11.83
N ALA A 494 7.23 -11.61 11.78
CA ALA A 494 8.62 -11.68 11.30
C ALA A 494 9.46 -12.64 12.15
N THR A 495 9.40 -12.51 13.48
CA THR A 495 10.13 -13.40 14.40
C THR A 495 9.67 -14.85 14.31
N MET A 496 8.38 -15.10 14.06
CA MET A 496 7.85 -16.43 13.81
C MET A 496 8.44 -17.03 12.52
N PHE A 497 8.42 -16.29 11.41
CA PHE A 497 8.99 -16.76 10.14
C PHE A 497 10.50 -16.99 10.23
N ASP A 498 11.24 -16.11 10.90
CA ASP A 498 12.67 -16.29 11.13
C ASP A 498 12.96 -17.55 11.96
N ARG A 499 12.16 -17.80 13.00
CA ARG A 499 12.27 -19.00 13.84
C ARG A 499 11.99 -20.27 13.04
N GLU A 500 10.92 -20.30 12.25
CA GLU A 500 10.58 -21.47 11.43
C GLU A 500 11.59 -21.71 10.30
N THR A 501 12.11 -20.65 9.68
CA THR A 501 13.18 -20.73 8.67
C THR A 501 14.46 -21.31 9.28
N ARG A 502 14.87 -20.86 10.47
CA ARG A 502 16.03 -21.45 11.18
C ARG A 502 15.79 -22.91 11.54
N ARG A 503 14.59 -23.24 12.04
CA ARG A 503 14.24 -24.63 12.41
C ARG A 503 14.34 -25.56 11.20
N THR A 504 13.78 -25.16 10.07
CA THR A 504 13.78 -25.96 8.83
C THR A 504 15.17 -26.09 8.23
N HIS A 505 15.96 -25.01 8.21
CA HIS A 505 17.36 -25.08 7.78
C HIS A 505 18.20 -26.07 8.63
N LEU A 506 17.99 -26.10 9.95
CA LEU A 506 18.64 -27.07 10.84
C LEU A 506 18.19 -28.51 10.57
N LEU A 507 16.90 -28.72 10.27
CA LEU A 507 16.37 -30.03 9.92
C LEU A 507 16.91 -30.53 8.58
N GLU A 508 16.96 -29.67 7.57
CA GLU A 508 17.55 -29.97 6.27
C GLU A 508 19.02 -30.37 6.41
N THR A 509 19.80 -29.58 7.15
CA THR A 509 21.21 -29.86 7.44
C THR A 509 21.36 -31.23 8.13
N ARG A 510 20.54 -31.51 9.15
CA ARG A 510 20.53 -32.80 9.85
C ARG A 510 20.15 -33.97 8.93
N SER A 511 19.17 -33.78 8.05
CA SER A 511 18.73 -34.80 7.09
C SER A 511 19.80 -35.11 6.07
N ARG A 512 20.50 -34.08 5.55
CA ARG A 512 21.66 -34.25 4.66
C ARG A 512 22.79 -35.01 5.35
N PHE A 513 23.16 -34.65 6.58
CA PHE A 513 24.15 -35.40 7.35
C PHE A 513 23.76 -36.88 7.54
N LYS A 514 22.50 -37.17 7.87
CA LYS A 514 22.02 -38.56 7.97
C LYS A 514 22.16 -39.30 6.63
N HIS A 515 21.73 -38.68 5.53
CA HIS A 515 21.82 -39.29 4.21
C HIS A 515 23.29 -39.56 3.82
N ASP A 516 24.20 -38.61 4.07
CA ASP A 516 25.63 -38.78 3.81
C ASP A 516 26.24 -39.91 4.66
N THR A 517 25.88 -39.98 5.94
CA THR A 517 26.35 -41.08 6.80
C THR A 517 25.82 -42.44 6.34
N GLN A 518 24.54 -42.54 5.97
CA GLN A 518 23.97 -43.78 5.43
C GLN A 518 24.65 -44.18 4.13
N THR A 519 24.86 -43.23 3.22
CA THR A 519 25.54 -43.48 1.95
C THR A 519 26.98 -43.95 2.17
N ARG A 520 27.72 -43.33 3.09
CA ARG A 520 29.07 -43.76 3.49
C ARG A 520 29.06 -45.18 4.06
N THR A 521 28.16 -45.48 5.00
CA THR A 521 28.06 -46.84 5.56
C THR A 521 27.69 -47.90 4.52
N ILE A 522 26.86 -47.54 3.52
CA ILE A 522 26.54 -48.44 2.40
C ILE A 522 27.77 -48.63 1.52
N THR A 523 28.49 -47.56 1.21
CA THR A 523 29.71 -47.62 0.38
C THR A 523 30.81 -48.43 1.07
N GLU A 524 31.03 -48.22 2.37
CA GLU A 524 31.98 -49.00 3.19
C GLU A 524 31.60 -50.48 3.21
N ARG A 525 30.31 -50.82 3.36
CA ARG A 525 29.85 -52.21 3.26
C ARG A 525 30.08 -52.83 1.88
N TYR A 526 29.81 -52.08 0.81
CA TYR A 526 30.08 -52.55 -0.56
C TYR A 526 31.58 -52.76 -0.79
N GLU A 527 32.44 -51.88 -0.27
CA GLU A 527 33.90 -52.04 -0.35
C GLU A 527 34.41 -53.23 0.48
N GLU A 528 33.84 -53.48 1.66
CA GLU A 528 34.12 -54.67 2.46
C GLU A 528 33.70 -55.95 1.72
N GLU A 529 32.49 -56.00 1.15
CA GLU A 529 32.01 -57.12 0.34
C GLU A 529 32.92 -57.38 -0.88
N LEU A 530 33.32 -56.33 -1.61
CA LEU A 530 34.24 -56.44 -2.74
C LEU A 530 35.64 -56.93 -2.32
N ASN A 531 36.15 -56.48 -1.18
CA ASN A 531 37.43 -56.93 -0.65
C ASN A 531 37.39 -58.39 -0.18
N GLU A 532 36.28 -58.82 0.42
CA GLU A 532 36.04 -60.21 0.83
C GLU A 532 35.98 -61.13 -0.41
N GLU A 533 35.24 -60.74 -1.45
CA GLU A 533 35.19 -61.46 -2.73
C GLU A 533 36.58 -61.52 -3.39
N HIS A 534 37.33 -60.41 -3.39
CA HIS A 534 38.69 -60.38 -3.92
C HIS A 534 39.59 -61.32 -3.15
N ARG A 535 39.54 -61.31 -1.81
CA ARG A 535 40.31 -62.21 -0.96
C ARG A 535 39.98 -63.68 -1.23
N GLN A 536 38.70 -64.05 -1.29
CA GLN A 536 38.28 -65.41 -1.62
C GLN A 536 38.78 -65.84 -3.01
N SER A 537 38.73 -64.95 -4.01
CA SER A 537 39.26 -65.23 -5.35
C SER A 537 40.77 -65.46 -5.35
N THR A 538 41.53 -64.67 -4.56
CA THR A 538 42.98 -64.84 -4.43
C THR A 538 43.35 -66.13 -3.70
N GLU A 539 42.62 -66.50 -2.64
CA GLU A 539 42.81 -67.76 -1.92
C GLU A 539 42.51 -68.97 -2.83
N GLN A 540 41.43 -68.89 -3.63
CA GLN A 540 41.12 -69.90 -4.64
C GLN A 540 42.23 -70.01 -5.69
N TYR A 541 42.72 -68.89 -6.23
CA TYR A 541 43.82 -68.85 -7.20
C TYR A 541 45.10 -69.50 -6.64
N TRP A 542 45.52 -69.14 -5.42
CA TRP A 542 46.69 -69.75 -4.79
C TRP A 542 46.49 -71.22 -4.45
N SER A 543 45.26 -71.65 -4.12
CA SER A 543 44.95 -73.06 -3.91
C SER A 543 45.12 -73.89 -5.20
N ILE A 544 44.75 -73.33 -6.34
CA ILE A 544 44.91 -73.96 -7.67
C ILE A 544 46.39 -74.05 -8.01
N ILE A 545 47.14 -72.94 -7.88
CA ILE A 545 48.59 -72.92 -8.11
C ILE A 545 49.31 -73.93 -7.24
N ASN A 546 48.99 -74.00 -5.95
CA ASN A 546 49.63 -74.95 -5.03
C ASN A 546 49.31 -76.41 -5.39
N LYS A 547 48.09 -76.70 -5.86
CA LYS A 547 47.73 -78.03 -6.39
C LYS A 547 48.52 -78.36 -7.65
N GLU A 548 48.67 -77.43 -8.58
CA GLU A 548 49.46 -77.65 -9.80
C GLU A 548 50.95 -77.80 -9.52
N LYS A 549 51.50 -76.97 -8.63
CA LYS A 549 52.90 -77.06 -8.18
C LYS A 549 53.17 -78.42 -7.52
N LYS A 550 52.22 -78.93 -6.73
CA LYS A 550 52.33 -80.27 -6.13
C LYS A 550 52.28 -81.36 -7.20
N LYS A 551 51.39 -81.28 -8.19
CA LYS A 551 51.37 -82.21 -9.34
C LYS A 551 52.67 -82.20 -10.12
N LEU A 552 53.25 -81.02 -10.36
CA LEU A 552 54.55 -80.87 -11.01
C LEU A 552 55.67 -81.49 -10.18
N GLN A 553 55.70 -81.27 -8.87
CA GLN A 553 56.68 -81.90 -7.98
C GLN A 553 56.54 -83.42 -7.94
N ASP A 554 55.31 -83.94 -7.91
CA ASP A 554 55.06 -85.37 -7.98
C ASP A 554 55.47 -85.95 -9.34
N TYR A 555 55.27 -85.22 -10.44
CA TYR A 555 55.75 -85.57 -11.77
C TYR A 555 57.28 -85.59 -11.85
N PHE A 556 57.97 -84.58 -11.31
CA PHE A 556 59.43 -84.56 -11.23
C PHE A 556 59.99 -85.71 -10.39
N LYS A 557 59.33 -86.06 -9.27
CA LYS A 557 59.72 -87.22 -8.46
C LYS A 557 59.52 -88.55 -9.20
N GLN A 558 58.45 -88.69 -9.98
CA GLN A 558 58.25 -89.86 -10.84
C GLN A 558 59.32 -89.93 -11.93
N PHE A 559 59.65 -88.80 -12.55
CA PHE A 559 60.70 -88.71 -13.57
C PHE A 559 62.10 -89.05 -13.00
N GLU A 560 62.43 -88.61 -11.79
CA GLU A 560 63.67 -88.98 -11.09
C GLU A 560 63.71 -90.46 -10.67
N GLN A 561 62.56 -91.10 -10.43
CA GLN A 561 62.46 -92.54 -10.17
C GLN A 561 62.59 -93.38 -11.44
N GLU A 562 62.24 -92.85 -12.61
CA GLU A 562 62.42 -93.52 -13.91
C GLU A 562 63.85 -93.36 -14.48
N LEU A 563 64.64 -92.41 -13.96
CA LEU A 563 66.02 -92.14 -14.39
C LEU A 563 67.10 -92.88 -13.57
N ASN A 564 66.72 -93.55 -12.47
CA ASN A 564 67.56 -94.49 -11.71
C ASN A 564 67.11 -95.92 -11.98
#